data_AF-A0A1P9WZY7-F1
#
_entry.id   AF-A0A1P9WZY7-F1
#
_cell.length_a   1.000
_cell.length_b   1.000
_cell.length_c   1.000
_cell.angle_alpha   90.00
_cell.angle_beta   90.00
_cell.angle_gamma   90.00
#
_symmetry.space_group_name_H-M   'P 1'
#
loop_
_entity.id
_entity.type
_entity.pdbx_description
1 polymer ?
#
loop_
_entity_poly.entity_id
_entity_poly.type
_entity_poly.pdbx_seq_one_letter_code
_entity_poly.pdbx_strand_id
1 'polypeptide(L)'
;MKYDKIITTMQSKDSQFVGAAGTYYVMAKLASMRIHASVTFGNAPYVDILACSPTGEKQIAIQVKTAEFARRTRGRGSDKKWAKLDWALSYKAVKTPKSNLFFAFVDLGGAWDFHQSSNIWQPTVYIIPSVRLTNEICKDWQEGWWRLQVDNNVIDSFKEDWKSIEEALTEQLINEPVATMKEELNSL
;
A
#
# COMPACT_ATOMS: atom_id res chain seq x y z
N MET A 1 -5.22 37.41 -14.91
CA MET A 1 -3.94 37.02 -14.25
C MET A 1 -4.03 36.70 -12.75
N LYS A 2 -5.20 36.81 -12.07
CA LYS A 2 -5.39 36.36 -10.66
C LYS A 2 -6.10 35.00 -10.53
N TYR A 3 -6.84 34.57 -11.56
CA TYR A 3 -7.62 33.33 -11.57
C TYR A 3 -6.78 32.07 -11.82
N ASP A 4 -5.72 32.14 -12.63
CA ASP A 4 -4.87 30.98 -12.94
C ASP A 4 -4.07 30.47 -11.72
N LYS A 5 -3.72 31.38 -10.79
CA LYS A 5 -3.05 31.01 -9.53
C LYS A 5 -3.95 30.25 -8.57
N ILE A 6 -5.26 30.49 -8.58
CA ILE A 6 -6.23 29.81 -7.69
C ILE A 6 -6.42 28.36 -8.15
N ILE A 7 -6.59 28.13 -9.46
CA ILE A 7 -6.77 26.78 -10.04
C ILE A 7 -5.53 25.92 -9.84
N THR A 8 -4.33 26.50 -10.00
CA THR A 8 -3.06 25.78 -9.78
C THR A 8 -2.85 25.40 -8.30
N THR A 9 -3.38 26.20 -7.36
CA THR A 9 -3.25 25.94 -5.91
C THR A 9 -4.28 24.90 -5.41
N MET A 10 -5.39 24.67 -6.12
CA MET A 10 -6.39 23.65 -5.77
C MET A 10 -5.92 22.23 -6.14
N GLN A 11 -5.27 22.05 -7.30
CA GLN A 11 -4.74 20.73 -7.72
C GLN A 11 -3.72 20.13 -6.73
N SER A 12 -2.96 20.95 -5.99
CA SER A 12 -1.98 20.45 -5.02
C SER A 12 -2.62 19.99 -3.70
N LYS A 13 -3.72 20.62 -3.27
CA LYS A 13 -4.44 20.26 -2.03
C LYS A 13 -5.24 18.97 -2.20
N ASP A 14 -5.87 18.77 -3.35
CA ASP A 14 -6.66 17.56 -3.63
C ASP A 14 -5.76 16.30 -3.63
N SER A 15 -4.52 16.43 -4.12
CA SER A 15 -3.55 15.32 -4.12
C SER A 15 -3.18 14.83 -2.71
N GLN A 16 -3.15 15.72 -1.71
CA GLN A 16 -2.85 15.37 -0.33
C GLN A 16 -4.00 14.59 0.30
N PHE A 17 -5.25 14.98 0.02
CA PHE A 17 -6.42 14.24 0.49
C PHE A 17 -6.53 12.87 -0.17
N VAL A 18 -6.19 12.74 -1.46
CA VAL A 18 -6.11 11.43 -2.14
C VAL A 18 -5.05 10.54 -1.48
N GLY A 19 -3.85 11.08 -1.22
CA GLY A 19 -2.80 10.37 -0.48
C GLY A 19 -3.29 9.88 0.88
N ALA A 20 -3.82 10.80 1.70
CA ALA A 20 -4.34 10.51 3.03
C ALA A 20 -5.49 9.49 3.02
N ALA A 21 -6.40 9.58 2.06
CA ALA A 21 -7.52 8.64 1.93
C ALA A 21 -7.03 7.20 1.73
N GLY A 22 -6.03 6.99 0.87
CA GLY A 22 -5.44 5.65 0.70
C GLY A 22 -4.69 5.17 1.94
N THR A 23 -3.93 6.05 2.60
CA THR A 23 -3.23 5.70 3.86
C THR A 23 -4.22 5.29 4.95
N TYR A 24 -5.30 6.05 5.15
CA TYR A 24 -6.33 5.71 6.12
C TYR A 24 -7.12 4.45 5.76
N TYR A 25 -7.34 4.19 4.47
CA TYR A 25 -7.94 2.94 4.02
C TYR A 25 -7.07 1.74 4.38
N VAL A 26 -5.77 1.80 4.09
CA VAL A 26 -4.80 0.74 4.44
C VAL A 26 -4.76 0.55 5.97
N MET A 27 -4.72 1.63 6.74
CA MET A 27 -4.79 1.56 8.21
C MET A 27 -6.06 0.87 8.73
N ALA A 28 -7.23 1.21 8.16
CA ALA A 28 -8.49 0.59 8.53
C ALA A 28 -8.50 -0.92 8.20
N LYS A 29 -7.92 -1.31 7.05
CA LYS A 29 -7.75 -2.71 6.67
C LYS A 29 -6.85 -3.47 7.65
N LEU A 30 -5.67 -2.93 7.96
CA LEU A 30 -4.77 -3.53 8.94
C LEU A 30 -5.44 -3.70 10.32
N ALA A 31 -6.15 -2.67 10.79
CA ALA A 31 -6.89 -2.74 12.06
C ALA A 31 -8.00 -3.80 12.03
N SER A 32 -8.71 -3.96 10.90
CA SER A 32 -9.74 -5.00 10.74
C SER A 32 -9.16 -6.43 10.80
N MET A 33 -7.87 -6.59 10.46
CA MET A 33 -7.11 -7.84 10.58
C MET A 33 -6.42 -7.98 11.95
N ARG A 34 -6.69 -7.08 12.91
CA ARG A 34 -6.05 -7.01 14.23
C ARG A 34 -4.53 -6.79 14.19
N ILE A 35 -4.03 -6.16 13.14
CA ILE A 35 -2.62 -5.77 13.04
C ILE A 35 -2.43 -4.40 13.68
N HIS A 36 -1.48 -4.32 14.62
CA HIS A 36 -1.10 -3.06 15.24
C HIS A 36 -0.28 -2.24 14.25
N ALA A 37 -0.76 -1.05 13.90
CA ALA A 37 -0.10 -0.16 12.96
C ALA A 37 -0.23 1.31 13.39
N SER A 38 0.69 2.14 12.91
CA SER A 38 0.70 3.58 13.14
C SER A 38 1.12 4.34 11.88
N VAL A 39 0.47 5.48 11.64
CA VAL A 39 0.83 6.41 10.55
C VAL A 39 2.01 7.25 11.00
N THR A 40 2.99 7.43 10.11
CA THR A 40 4.11 8.35 10.36
C THR A 40 3.75 9.76 9.87
N PHE A 41 3.91 10.76 10.74
CA PHE A 41 3.63 12.16 10.42
C PHE A 41 4.92 12.94 10.11
N GLY A 42 4.79 14.10 9.44
CA GLY A 42 5.90 15.05 9.30
C GLY A 42 6.88 14.76 8.16
N ASN A 43 6.41 14.17 7.06
CA ASN A 43 7.23 13.87 5.88
C ASN A 43 8.37 12.88 6.19
N ALA A 44 8.08 11.89 7.04
CA ALA A 44 8.99 10.77 7.30
C ALA A 44 9.47 10.18 5.95
N PRO A 45 10.78 10.08 5.71
CA PRO A 45 11.27 9.67 4.41
C PRO A 45 10.82 8.25 4.07
N TYR A 46 10.01 8.11 3.02
CA TYR A 46 9.70 6.84 2.34
C TYR A 46 8.88 5.81 3.12
N VAL A 47 8.34 6.15 4.29
CA VAL A 47 7.48 5.28 5.08
C VAL A 47 6.24 6.07 5.44
N ASP A 48 5.06 5.51 5.19
CA ASP A 48 3.77 6.14 5.53
C ASP A 48 3.12 5.45 6.74
N ILE A 49 3.35 4.14 6.89
CA ILE A 49 2.80 3.30 7.96
C ILE A 49 3.90 2.38 8.50
N LEU A 50 3.94 2.21 9.81
CA LEU A 50 4.66 1.14 10.50
C LEU A 50 3.65 0.15 11.05
N ALA A 51 3.83 -1.14 10.78
CA ALA A 51 3.01 -2.22 11.31
C ALA A 51 3.87 -3.20 12.08
N CYS A 52 3.37 -3.74 13.19
CA CYS A 52 4.08 -4.69 14.02
C CYS A 52 3.24 -5.91 14.36
N SER A 53 3.93 -6.99 14.70
CA SER A 53 3.33 -8.18 15.26
C SER A 53 2.74 -7.89 16.65
N PRO A 54 1.87 -8.76 17.20
CA PRO A 54 1.23 -8.53 18.49
C PRO A 54 2.21 -8.32 19.65
N THR A 55 3.38 -8.97 19.62
CA THR A 55 4.43 -8.77 20.64
C THR A 55 5.34 -7.58 20.35
N GLY A 56 5.32 -7.07 19.12
CA GLY A 56 6.23 -6.02 18.64
C GLY A 56 7.60 -6.53 18.15
N GLU A 57 7.87 -7.83 18.23
CA GLU A 57 9.14 -8.44 17.80
C GLU A 57 9.39 -8.31 16.29
N LYS A 58 8.33 -8.36 15.48
CA LYS A 58 8.42 -8.14 14.03
C LYS A 58 7.79 -6.83 13.66
N GLN A 59 8.45 -6.12 12.75
CA GLN A 59 8.00 -4.82 12.26
C GLN A 59 8.25 -4.71 10.76
N ILE A 60 7.27 -4.15 10.06
CA ILE A 60 7.38 -3.80 8.64
C ILE A 60 7.04 -2.33 8.44
N ALA A 61 7.62 -1.75 7.40
CA ALA A 61 7.26 -0.46 6.88
C ALA A 61 6.34 -0.65 5.65
N ILE A 62 5.37 0.23 5.49
CA ILE A 62 4.50 0.27 4.32
C ILE A 62 4.54 1.69 3.74
N GLN A 63 4.85 1.77 2.45
CA GLN A 63 4.72 2.98 1.66
C GLN A 63 3.42 2.92 0.85
N VAL A 64 2.58 3.93 0.96
CA VAL A 64 1.27 3.99 0.31
C VAL A 64 1.35 4.89 -0.92
N LYS A 65 0.89 4.39 -2.06
CA LYS A 65 0.73 5.17 -3.30
C LYS A 65 -0.71 5.10 -3.75
N THR A 66 -1.39 6.24 -3.67
CA THR A 66 -2.83 6.32 -3.96
C THR A 66 -3.07 7.01 -5.29
N ALA A 67 -4.00 6.47 -6.07
CA ALA A 67 -4.59 7.12 -7.23
C ALA A 67 -6.11 7.17 -7.06
N GLU A 68 -6.71 8.30 -7.43
CA GLU A 68 -8.16 8.42 -7.51
C GLU A 68 -8.74 7.43 -8.54
N PHE A 69 -8.04 7.28 -9.66
CA PHE A 69 -8.36 6.34 -10.72
C PHE A 69 -7.06 5.79 -11.32
N ALA A 70 -6.61 4.63 -10.84
CA ALA A 70 -5.39 3.99 -11.31
C ALA A 70 -5.59 3.36 -12.70
N ARG A 71 -6.78 2.81 -12.97
CA ARG A 71 -7.08 2.11 -14.22
C ARG A 71 -7.00 3.04 -15.43
N ARG A 72 -6.29 2.63 -16.47
CA ARG A 72 -6.17 3.34 -17.74
C ARG A 72 -6.74 2.48 -18.85
N THR A 73 -7.53 3.10 -19.73
CA THR A 73 -8.03 2.46 -20.95
C THR A 73 -7.09 2.72 -22.13
N ARG A 74 -7.05 1.79 -23.07
CA ARG A 74 -6.42 1.94 -24.39
C ARG A 74 -7.48 1.69 -25.46
N GLY A 75 -7.34 2.35 -26.62
CA GLY A 75 -8.31 2.28 -27.72
C GLY A 75 -9.15 3.55 -27.85
N ARG A 76 -10.02 3.59 -28.87
CA ARG A 76 -10.87 4.74 -29.18
C ARG A 76 -12.32 4.29 -29.31
N GLY A 77 -13.26 5.12 -28.86
CA GLY A 77 -14.69 4.84 -28.97
C GLY A 77 -15.08 3.55 -28.24
N SER A 78 -15.83 2.68 -28.92
CA SER A 78 -16.30 1.38 -28.42
C SER A 78 -15.18 0.36 -28.16
N ASP A 79 -13.97 0.58 -28.69
CA ASP A 79 -12.84 -0.34 -28.53
C ASP A 79 -11.98 -0.04 -27.28
N LYS A 80 -12.44 0.87 -26.42
CA LYS A 80 -11.75 1.16 -25.15
C LYS A 80 -11.74 -0.09 -24.27
N LYS A 81 -10.54 -0.63 -24.03
CA LYS A 81 -10.31 -1.75 -23.12
C LYS A 81 -9.39 -1.32 -21.99
N TRP A 82 -9.61 -1.88 -20.79
CA TRP A 82 -8.69 -1.73 -19.67
C TRP A 82 -7.34 -2.32 -20.04
N ALA A 83 -6.27 -1.56 -19.87
CA ALA A 83 -4.94 -1.95 -20.34
C ALA A 83 -3.91 -1.94 -19.23
N LYS A 84 -3.87 -0.87 -18.43
CA LYS A 84 -2.80 -0.61 -17.47
C LYS A 84 -3.33 0.01 -16.18
N LEU A 85 -2.58 -0.17 -15.11
CA LEU A 85 -2.71 0.59 -13.88
C LEU A 85 -1.56 1.60 -13.76
N ASP A 86 -1.83 2.75 -13.15
CA ASP A 86 -0.93 3.90 -13.13
C ASP A 86 -0.92 4.61 -11.77
N TRP A 87 0.25 4.66 -11.11
CA TRP A 87 0.49 5.39 -9.87
C TRP A 87 1.76 6.24 -9.94
N ALA A 88 1.77 7.36 -9.21
CA ALA A 88 3.00 8.12 -9.00
C ALA A 88 3.98 7.34 -8.11
N LEU A 89 5.16 7.03 -8.63
CA LEU A 89 6.21 6.31 -7.93
C LEU A 89 7.56 6.71 -8.55
N SER A 90 8.52 7.14 -7.74
CA SER A 90 9.81 7.59 -8.24
C SER A 90 10.81 6.44 -8.33
N TYR A 91 11.71 6.51 -9.30
CA TYR A 91 12.85 5.60 -9.41
C TYR A 91 13.63 5.44 -8.08
N LYS A 92 13.84 6.55 -7.34
CA LYS A 92 14.53 6.55 -6.04
C LYS A 92 13.83 5.70 -4.98
N ALA A 93 12.49 5.62 -5.02
CA ALA A 93 11.73 4.84 -4.05
C ALA A 93 11.95 3.32 -4.21
N VAL A 94 12.27 2.85 -5.42
CA VAL A 94 12.44 1.40 -5.67
C VAL A 94 13.88 0.96 -5.90
N LYS A 95 14.82 1.90 -6.13
CA LYS A 95 16.21 1.56 -6.48
C LYS A 95 16.90 0.76 -5.38
N THR A 96 16.55 1.02 -4.12
CA THR A 96 17.12 0.34 -2.96
C THR A 96 16.04 -0.46 -2.26
N PRO A 97 15.77 -1.71 -2.70
CA PRO A 97 14.73 -2.52 -2.09
C PRO A 97 15.11 -2.88 -0.66
N LYS A 98 14.10 -2.93 0.23
CA LYS A 98 14.27 -3.36 1.63
C LYS A 98 13.39 -4.58 1.90
N SER A 99 13.92 -5.55 2.63
CA SER A 99 13.21 -6.81 2.93
C SER A 99 11.98 -6.62 3.82
N ASN A 100 11.96 -5.56 4.64
CA ASN A 100 10.86 -5.23 5.54
C ASN A 100 10.01 -4.05 5.06
N LEU A 101 10.13 -3.66 3.78
CA LEU A 101 9.32 -2.59 3.17
C LEU A 101 8.30 -3.19 2.20
N PHE A 102 7.06 -2.76 2.31
CA PHE A 102 5.98 -3.07 1.40
C PHE A 102 5.48 -1.79 0.72
N PHE A 103 4.96 -1.94 -0.49
CA PHE A 103 4.22 -0.91 -1.18
C PHE A 103 2.74 -1.31 -1.22
N ALA A 104 1.87 -0.39 -0.80
CA ALA A 104 0.44 -0.50 -0.96
C ALA A 104 -0.02 0.48 -2.05
N PHE A 105 -0.29 -0.04 -3.24
CA PHE A 105 -0.85 0.74 -4.34
C PHE A 105 -2.37 0.74 -4.25
N VAL A 106 -2.97 1.89 -3.95
CA VAL A 106 -4.40 2.04 -3.72
C VAL A 106 -5.04 2.70 -4.94
N ASP A 107 -6.06 2.04 -5.51
CA ASP A 107 -6.96 2.61 -6.50
C ASP A 107 -8.30 2.92 -5.82
N LEU A 108 -8.62 4.21 -5.66
CA LEU A 108 -9.87 4.64 -5.04
C LEU A 108 -11.08 4.45 -5.98
N GLY A 109 -10.88 4.04 -7.24
CA GLY A 109 -11.98 3.68 -8.13
C GLY A 109 -12.96 4.82 -8.46
N GLY A 110 -12.51 6.08 -8.41
CA GLY A 110 -13.33 7.25 -8.75
C GLY A 110 -14.38 7.64 -7.70
N ALA A 111 -14.07 7.41 -6.41
CA ALA A 111 -14.94 7.68 -5.25
C ALA A 111 -15.68 9.03 -5.24
N TRP A 112 -15.09 10.05 -5.88
CA TRP A 112 -15.57 11.42 -5.87
C TRP A 112 -16.65 11.70 -6.92
N ASP A 113 -16.99 10.72 -7.77
CA ASP A 113 -18.14 10.81 -8.64
C ASP A 113 -19.42 10.52 -7.84
N PHE A 114 -19.86 11.53 -7.07
CA PHE A 114 -21.05 11.53 -6.20
C PHE A 114 -22.37 11.18 -6.92
N HIS A 115 -22.34 10.97 -8.25
CA HIS A 115 -23.48 10.56 -9.06
C HIS A 115 -23.67 9.03 -9.17
N GLN A 116 -22.78 8.21 -8.61
CA GLN A 116 -22.96 6.75 -8.59
C GLN A 116 -23.85 6.29 -7.42
N SER A 117 -25.16 6.48 -7.58
CA SER A 117 -26.20 6.20 -6.57
C SER A 117 -26.51 4.70 -6.33
N SER A 118 -25.61 3.76 -6.64
CA SER A 118 -25.91 2.32 -6.44
C SER A 118 -24.72 1.36 -6.30
N ASN A 119 -23.46 1.81 -6.35
CA ASN A 119 -22.31 0.93 -6.14
C ASN A 119 -21.67 1.21 -4.78
N ILE A 120 -21.53 0.16 -3.95
CA ILE A 120 -20.73 0.21 -2.74
C ILE A 120 -19.31 0.58 -3.16
N TRP A 121 -18.85 1.76 -2.75
CA TRP A 121 -17.49 2.21 -3.01
C TRP A 121 -16.50 1.30 -2.29
N GLN A 122 -15.64 0.62 -3.05
CA GLN A 122 -14.55 -0.21 -2.52
C GLN A 122 -13.25 0.10 -3.26
N PRO A 123 -12.29 0.77 -2.59
CA PRO A 123 -10.92 0.84 -3.06
C PRO A 123 -10.35 -0.54 -3.30
N THR A 124 -9.49 -0.66 -4.31
CA THR A 124 -8.66 -1.85 -4.54
C THR A 124 -7.24 -1.56 -4.11
N VAL A 125 -6.60 -2.49 -3.42
CA VAL A 125 -5.21 -2.37 -2.96
C VAL A 125 -4.37 -3.47 -3.56
N TYR A 126 -3.17 -3.12 -4.04
CA TYR A 126 -2.16 -4.08 -4.46
C TYR A 126 -0.99 -4.00 -3.48
N ILE A 127 -0.71 -5.11 -2.81
CA ILE A 127 0.34 -5.21 -1.78
C ILE A 127 1.55 -5.89 -2.38
N ILE A 128 2.67 -5.18 -2.45
CA ILE A 128 3.87 -5.66 -3.13
C ILE A 128 5.08 -5.50 -2.20
N PRO A 129 5.78 -6.59 -1.83
CA PRO A 129 7.07 -6.48 -1.15
C PRO A 129 8.05 -5.66 -1.99
N SER A 130 8.81 -4.77 -1.37
CA SER A 130 9.74 -3.87 -2.07
C SER A 130 10.75 -4.63 -2.95
N VAL A 131 11.22 -5.78 -2.48
CA VAL A 131 12.12 -6.65 -3.26
C VAL A 131 11.46 -7.18 -4.54
N ARG A 132 10.19 -7.62 -4.44
CA ARG A 132 9.41 -8.11 -5.59
C ARG A 132 9.12 -6.97 -6.57
N LEU A 133 8.71 -5.81 -6.06
CA LEU A 133 8.46 -4.62 -6.87
C LEU A 133 9.68 -4.25 -7.71
N THR A 134 10.87 -4.19 -7.11
CA THR A 134 12.11 -3.86 -7.80
C THR A 134 12.51 -4.93 -8.81
N ASN A 135 12.48 -6.21 -8.43
CA ASN A 135 13.06 -7.28 -9.24
C ASN A 135 12.14 -7.81 -10.34
N GLU A 136 10.82 -7.68 -10.19
CA GLU A 136 9.84 -8.27 -11.12
C GLU A 136 9.13 -7.23 -11.97
N ILE A 137 8.76 -6.11 -11.37
CA ILE A 137 7.94 -5.08 -12.03
C ILE A 137 8.82 -3.93 -12.54
N CYS A 138 9.79 -3.51 -11.73
CA CYS A 138 10.62 -2.34 -11.98
C CYS A 138 12.06 -2.68 -12.42
N LYS A 139 12.30 -3.92 -12.89
CA LYS A 139 13.65 -4.41 -13.21
C LYS A 139 14.38 -3.57 -14.27
N ASP A 140 13.63 -3.06 -15.25
CA ASP A 140 14.15 -2.27 -16.37
C ASP A 140 13.89 -0.76 -16.17
N TRP A 141 13.55 -0.35 -14.94
CA TRP A 141 13.09 1.01 -14.67
C TRP A 141 14.27 2.00 -14.63
N GLN A 142 14.10 3.14 -15.30
CA GLN A 142 15.18 4.12 -15.49
C GLN A 142 14.99 5.40 -14.67
N GLU A 143 16.09 6.09 -14.42
CA GLU A 143 16.08 7.40 -13.77
C GLU A 143 15.25 8.41 -14.58
N GLY A 144 14.49 9.27 -13.88
CA GLY A 144 13.54 10.20 -14.49
C GLY A 144 12.12 9.65 -14.66
N TRP A 145 11.90 8.34 -14.49
CA TRP A 145 10.55 7.79 -14.49
C TRP A 145 9.90 8.02 -13.10
N TRP A 146 8.68 8.56 -13.12
CA TRP A 146 7.94 9.00 -11.94
C TRP A 146 6.53 8.41 -11.83
N ARG A 147 6.18 7.50 -12.77
CA ARG A 147 4.94 6.74 -12.76
C ARG A 147 5.21 5.25 -12.95
N LEU A 148 4.64 4.45 -12.08
CA LEU A 148 4.53 3.01 -12.25
C LEU A 148 3.37 2.75 -13.21
N GLN A 149 3.66 2.32 -14.43
CA GLN A 149 2.67 1.83 -15.37
C GLN A 149 2.84 0.32 -15.51
N VAL A 150 1.83 -0.44 -15.11
CA VAL A 150 1.90 -1.90 -15.07
C VAL A 150 0.66 -2.50 -15.70
N ASP A 151 0.86 -3.57 -16.48
CA ASP A 151 -0.23 -4.31 -17.10
C ASP A 151 -1.00 -5.11 -16.03
N ASN A 152 -2.32 -5.21 -16.16
CA ASN A 152 -3.18 -5.90 -15.18
C ASN A 152 -2.69 -7.33 -14.91
N ASN A 153 -2.32 -8.07 -15.95
CA ASN A 153 -1.87 -9.46 -15.83
C ASN A 153 -0.64 -9.64 -14.92
N VAL A 154 0.19 -8.60 -14.75
CA VAL A 154 1.36 -8.65 -13.89
C VAL A 154 0.96 -8.35 -12.44
N ILE A 155 0.23 -7.25 -12.23
CA ILE A 155 -0.07 -6.76 -10.88
C ILE A 155 -1.25 -7.47 -10.22
N ASP A 156 -2.14 -8.12 -10.97
CA ASP A 156 -3.31 -8.81 -10.42
C ASP A 156 -2.95 -9.92 -9.40
N SER A 157 -1.76 -10.50 -9.50
CA SER A 157 -1.25 -11.46 -8.51
C SER A 157 -1.02 -10.86 -7.11
N PHE A 158 -0.87 -9.54 -7.01
CA PHE A 158 -0.68 -8.79 -5.77
C PHE A 158 -1.95 -8.12 -5.26
N LYS A 159 -3.07 -8.29 -5.99
CA LYS A 159 -4.35 -7.65 -5.68
C LYS A 159 -4.91 -8.23 -4.38
N GLU A 160 -5.17 -7.35 -3.42
CA GLU A 160 -5.64 -7.68 -2.08
C GLU A 160 -4.76 -8.73 -1.36
N ASP A 161 -3.45 -8.78 -1.67
CA ASP A 161 -2.51 -9.72 -1.08
C ASP A 161 -2.10 -9.32 0.36
N TRP A 162 -3.10 -9.14 1.22
CA TRP A 162 -2.92 -8.83 2.64
C TRP A 162 -2.24 -9.98 3.40
N LYS A 163 -2.32 -11.21 2.88
CA LYS A 163 -1.66 -12.39 3.44
C LYS A 163 -0.15 -12.22 3.50
N SER A 164 0.46 -11.57 2.51
CA SER A 164 1.90 -11.27 2.51
C SER A 164 2.34 -10.41 3.70
N ILE A 165 1.46 -9.52 4.19
CA ILE A 165 1.70 -8.71 5.39
C ILE A 165 1.60 -9.57 6.65
N GLU A 166 0.58 -10.41 6.75
CA GLU A 166 0.41 -11.34 7.88
C GLU A 166 1.60 -12.29 7.98
N GLU A 167 2.03 -12.87 6.87
CA GLU A 167 3.20 -13.77 6.82
C GLU A 167 4.48 -13.06 7.26
N ALA A 168 4.69 -11.81 6.84
CA ALA A 168 5.85 -11.01 7.24
C ALA A 168 5.85 -10.69 8.75
N LEU A 169 4.67 -10.58 9.36
CA LEU A 169 4.50 -10.29 10.79
C LEU A 169 4.29 -11.56 11.64
N THR A 170 4.19 -12.73 11.03
CA THR A 170 4.00 -14.00 11.75
C THR A 170 5.24 -14.36 12.53
N GLU A 171 5.15 -14.41 13.85
CA GLU A 171 6.21 -14.91 14.72
C GLU A 171 6.27 -16.43 14.64
N GLN A 172 7.49 -16.98 14.63
CA GLN A 172 7.64 -18.40 14.91
C GLN A 172 7.43 -18.55 16.40
N LEU A 173 6.37 -19.25 16.81
CA LEU A 173 6.22 -19.65 18.20
C LEU A 173 7.46 -20.48 18.56
N ILE A 174 8.31 -19.94 19.43
CA ILE A 174 9.32 -20.73 20.09
C ILE A 174 8.52 -21.73 20.95
N ASN A 175 8.53 -23.00 20.56
CA ASN A 175 8.04 -24.09 21.39
C ASN A 175 9.00 -24.27 22.59
N GLU A 176 8.96 -23.34 23.55
CA GLU A 176 9.50 -23.59 24.87
C GLU A 176 8.55 -24.60 25.56
N PRO A 177 9.02 -25.80 25.95
CA PRO A 177 8.17 -26.72 26.69
C PRO A 177 7.82 -26.09 28.03
N VAL A 178 6.53 -25.84 28.28
CA VAL A 178 5.95 -25.44 29.57
C VAL A 178 6.00 -26.63 30.53
N ALA A 179 7.20 -27.10 30.84
CA ALA A 179 7.45 -28.31 31.63
C ALA A 179 8.51 -28.06 32.71
N THR A 180 8.43 -26.94 33.43
CA THR A 180 9.29 -26.72 34.62
C THR A 180 8.73 -25.70 35.62
N MET A 181 7.41 -25.58 35.75
CA MET A 181 6.78 -24.77 36.82
C MET A 181 5.75 -25.52 37.66
N LYS A 182 5.71 -26.87 37.57
CA LYS A 182 4.82 -27.70 38.41
C LYS A 182 5.54 -28.50 39.50
N GLU A 183 6.87 -28.49 39.56
CA GLU A 183 7.61 -29.23 40.59
C GLU A 183 7.95 -28.40 41.84
N GLU A 184 8.05 -27.07 41.75
CA GLU A 184 8.37 -26.22 42.91
C GLU A 184 7.15 -25.86 43.81
N LEU A 185 5.93 -26.14 43.35
CA LEU A 185 4.69 -25.89 44.12
C LEU A 185 4.23 -27.10 44.95
N ASN A 186 4.89 -28.25 44.83
CA ASN A 186 4.62 -29.45 45.64
C ASN A 186 5.72 -29.73 46.69
N SER A 187 6.68 -28.82 46.88
CA SER A 187 7.76 -28.94 47.87
C SER A 187 7.74 -27.85 48.96
N LEU A 188 6.61 -27.15 49.13
CA LEU A 188 6.32 -26.23 50.24
C LEU A 188 5.05 -26.68 50.96
#